data_AF-A0AAE1LEH2-F1
#
_entry.id   AF-A0AAE1LEH2-F1
#
_cell.length_a   1.000
_cell.length_b   1.000
_cell.length_c   1.000
_cell.angle_alpha   90.00
_cell.angle_beta   90.00
_cell.angle_gamma   90.00
#
_symmetry.space_group_name_H-M   'P 1'
#
loop_
_entity.id
_entity.type
_entity.pdbx_description
1 polymer ?
#
loop_
_entity_poly.entity_id
_entity_poly.type
_entity_poly.pdbx_seq_one_letter_code
_entity_poly.pdbx_strand_id
1 'polypeptide(L)'
;MAAFRRNFLPKETIGIVPQGGYHGRGKQSEIALKWLDYESHKLGKVIKTVLTDREVSVMGRKVDGYVELPHPDGTVEKRIYQFHGCFLHQCPTHFPPTEDDNDNRYENTD
;
A
#
# COMPACT_ATOMS: atom_id res chain seq x y z
N MET A 1 -17.97 12.22 8.17
CA MET A 1 -18.50 11.74 9.47
C MET A 1 -17.50 11.76 10.65
N ALA A 2 -16.46 12.61 10.68
CA ALA A 2 -15.59 12.74 11.87
C ALA A 2 -16.13 13.77 12.88
N ALA A 3 -16.68 14.89 12.38
CA ALA A 3 -17.17 15.99 13.20
C ALA A 3 -18.38 15.61 14.11
N PHE A 4 -19.31 14.78 13.62
CA PHE A 4 -20.48 14.37 14.39
C PHE A 4 -20.10 13.56 15.64
N ARG A 5 -19.10 12.67 15.53
CA ARG A 5 -18.62 11.84 16.64
C ARG A 5 -17.86 12.61 17.72
N ARG A 6 -17.17 13.70 17.35
CA ARG A 6 -16.43 14.55 18.31
C ARG A 6 -17.36 15.45 19.12
N ASN A 7 -18.42 15.96 18.48
CA ASN A 7 -19.23 17.01 19.06
C ASN A 7 -20.59 16.52 19.59
N PHE A 8 -21.09 15.36 19.14
CA PHE A 8 -22.47 14.93 19.40
C PHE A 8 -22.60 13.47 19.89
N LEU A 9 -21.50 12.75 20.16
CA LEU A 9 -21.58 11.41 20.73
C LEU A 9 -21.78 11.50 22.27
N PRO A 10 -22.84 10.92 22.85
CA PRO A 10 -23.05 10.94 24.29
C PRO A 10 -21.93 10.21 25.04
N LYS A 11 -21.66 10.64 26.28
CA LYS A 11 -20.71 9.94 27.17
C LYS A 11 -21.10 8.47 27.32
N GLU A 12 -20.11 7.58 27.44
CA GLU A 12 -20.30 6.13 27.65
C GLU A 12 -20.98 5.37 26.49
N THR A 13 -20.97 5.92 25.28
CA THR A 13 -21.51 5.26 24.09
C THR A 13 -20.39 4.71 23.21
N ILE A 14 -20.49 3.44 22.79
CA ILE A 14 -19.53 2.83 21.84
C ILE A 14 -19.74 3.45 20.45
N GLY A 15 -18.68 4.02 19.87
CA GLY A 15 -18.73 4.61 18.54
C GLY A 15 -18.86 3.56 17.43
N ILE A 16 -19.74 3.81 16.46
CA ILE A 16 -19.93 2.92 15.30
C ILE A 16 -18.66 2.94 14.42
N VAL A 17 -18.06 1.76 14.24
CA VAL A 17 -16.96 1.53 13.30
C VAL A 17 -17.54 1.52 11.88
N PRO A 18 -17.06 2.37 10.95
CA PRO A 18 -17.53 2.34 9.58
C PRO A 18 -17.15 1.02 8.89
N GLN A 19 -17.93 0.59 7.90
CA GLN A 19 -17.60 -0.55 7.06
C GLN A 19 -16.26 -0.25 6.34
N GLY A 20 -15.22 -1.07 6.60
CA GLY A 20 -13.84 -0.83 6.19
C GLY A 20 -12.90 -0.28 7.28
N GLY A 21 -13.41 -0.05 8.50
CA GLY A 21 -12.62 0.39 9.64
C GLY A 21 -12.16 1.85 9.57
N TYR A 22 -11.35 2.27 10.55
CA TYR A 22 -10.77 3.62 10.58
C TYR A 22 -9.51 3.77 9.71
N HIS A 23 -9.01 2.67 9.15
CA HIS A 23 -7.80 2.61 8.31
C HIS A 23 -8.15 2.82 6.83
N GLY A 24 -8.66 4.00 6.50
CA GLY A 24 -9.05 4.34 5.12
C GLY A 24 -7.92 4.84 4.22
N ARG A 25 -6.66 4.35 4.32
CA ARG A 25 -5.52 5.08 3.71
C ARG A 25 -4.51 4.33 2.83
N GLY A 26 -4.74 3.08 2.45
CA GLY A 26 -4.01 2.47 1.32
C GLY A 26 -4.78 1.35 0.66
N LYS A 27 -4.61 1.22 -0.65
CA LYS A 27 -5.23 0.18 -1.48
C LYS A 27 -4.16 -0.88 -1.75
N GLN A 28 -3.94 -1.77 -0.79
CA GLN A 28 -3.02 -2.89 -0.95
C GLN A 28 -3.78 -4.20 -0.84
N SER A 29 -3.51 -5.16 -1.74
CA SER A 29 -4.16 -6.47 -1.64
C SER A 29 -3.64 -7.25 -0.44
N GLU A 30 -4.49 -8.10 0.14
CA GLU A 30 -4.09 -9.01 1.22
C GLU A 30 -2.97 -9.97 0.77
N ILE A 31 -3.01 -10.42 -0.49
CA ILE A 31 -1.96 -11.28 -1.05
C ILE A 31 -0.63 -10.54 -1.18
N ALA A 32 -0.63 -9.26 -1.58
CA ALA A 32 0.57 -8.44 -1.60
C ALA A 32 1.16 -8.28 -0.20
N LEU A 33 0.32 -8.02 0.81
CA LEU A 33 0.75 -7.90 2.20
C LEU A 33 1.40 -9.19 2.71
N LYS A 34 0.77 -10.34 2.46
CA LYS A 34 1.33 -11.66 2.83
C LYS A 34 2.65 -11.94 2.11
N TRP A 35 2.76 -11.57 0.84
CA TRP A 35 4.00 -11.71 0.08
C TRP A 35 5.11 -10.82 0.62
N LEU A 36 4.82 -9.56 0.96
CA LEU A 36 5.78 -8.63 1.57
C LEU A 36 6.22 -9.08 2.95
N ASP A 37 5.32 -9.64 3.74
CA ASP A 37 5.66 -10.24 5.04
C ASP A 37 6.64 -11.40 4.87
N TYR A 38 6.39 -12.28 3.90
CA TYR A 38 7.31 -13.36 3.53
C TYR A 38 8.68 -12.83 3.08
N GLU A 39 8.73 -11.82 2.19
CA GLU A 39 9.98 -11.21 1.75
C GLU A 39 10.72 -10.52 2.91
N SER A 40 9.98 -9.89 3.83
CA SER A 40 10.52 -9.28 5.04
C SER A 40 11.18 -10.31 5.95
N HIS A 41 10.54 -11.46 6.15
CA HIS A 41 11.09 -12.59 6.88
C HIS A 41 12.37 -13.14 6.24
N LYS A 42 12.37 -13.32 4.91
CA LYS A 42 13.53 -13.81 4.16
C LYS A 42 14.71 -12.83 4.22
N LEU A 43 14.44 -11.52 4.19
CA LEU A 43 15.45 -10.47 4.25
C LEU A 43 15.98 -10.25 5.68
N GLY A 44 15.24 -10.68 6.71
CA GLY A 44 15.56 -10.39 8.11
C GLY A 44 15.43 -8.90 8.46
N LYS A 45 14.66 -8.14 7.66
CA LYS A 45 14.44 -6.70 7.82
C LYS A 45 12.97 -6.39 7.60
N VAL A 46 12.44 -5.48 8.41
CA VAL A 46 11.04 -5.03 8.30
C VAL A 46 10.88 -4.19 7.03
N ILE A 47 10.05 -4.67 6.11
CA ILE A 47 9.66 -3.92 4.92
C ILE A 47 8.54 -2.95 5.31
N LYS A 48 8.66 -1.68 4.91
CA LYS A 48 7.64 -0.66 5.16
C LYS A 48 6.48 -0.86 4.20
N THR A 49 5.29 -1.08 4.75
CA THR A 49 4.02 -1.26 4.01
C THR A 49 2.96 -0.31 4.56
N VAL A 50 1.76 -0.32 3.96
CA VAL A 50 0.61 0.44 4.46
C VAL A 50 0.27 0.12 5.92
N LEU A 51 0.51 -1.13 6.36
CA LEU A 51 0.14 -1.61 7.69
C LEU A 51 1.22 -1.36 8.75
N THR A 52 2.49 -1.28 8.35
CA THR A 52 3.61 -1.21 9.30
C THR A 52 4.01 0.23 9.62
N ASP A 53 4.45 0.98 8.61
CA ASP A 53 5.10 2.29 8.81
C ASP A 53 4.55 3.37 7.85
N ARG A 54 3.34 3.12 7.32
CA ARG A 54 2.64 3.85 6.24
C ARG A 54 3.31 3.68 4.86
N GLU A 55 2.50 3.82 3.80
CA GLU A 55 2.99 3.77 2.43
C GLU A 55 4.05 4.85 2.17
N VAL A 56 5.21 4.42 1.70
CA VAL A 56 6.28 5.32 1.27
C VAL A 56 5.95 5.83 -0.13
N SER A 57 6.20 7.12 -0.37
CA SER A 57 6.12 7.69 -1.71
C SER A 57 7.52 7.92 -2.27
N VAL A 58 7.83 7.29 -3.39
CA VAL A 58 9.07 7.47 -4.13
C VAL A 58 8.74 8.23 -5.41
N MET A 59 9.43 9.35 -5.66
CA MET A 59 9.15 10.23 -6.83
C MET A 59 7.67 10.63 -6.96
N GLY A 60 6.98 10.85 -5.84
CA GLY A 60 5.56 11.23 -5.82
C GLY A 60 4.58 10.07 -6.04
N ARG A 61 5.06 8.84 -6.25
CA ARG A 61 4.23 7.64 -6.41
C ARG A 61 4.31 6.76 -5.17
N LYS A 62 3.17 6.23 -4.74
CA LYS A 62 3.07 5.29 -3.62
C LYS A 62 3.53 3.91 -4.07
N VAL A 63 4.33 3.25 -3.24
CA VAL A 63 4.83 1.90 -3.49
C VAL A 63 4.25 0.90 -2.49
N ASP A 64 4.16 -0.37 -2.87
CA ASP A 64 3.61 -1.44 -2.02
C ASP A 64 4.52 -1.76 -0.82
N GLY A 65 5.84 -1.78 -1.05
CA GLY A 65 6.84 -2.08 -0.05
C GLY A 65 8.14 -1.29 -0.27
N TYR A 66 8.77 -0.84 0.82
CA TYR A 66 10.04 -0.13 0.77
C TYR A 66 10.99 -0.54 1.90
N VAL A 67 12.27 -0.69 1.60
CA VAL A 67 13.32 -0.98 2.59
C VAL A 67 14.62 -0.28 2.23
N GLU A 68 15.34 0.16 3.26
CA GLU A 68 16.71 0.69 3.13
C GLU A 68 17.68 -0.29 3.77
N LEU A 69 18.68 -0.70 3.00
CA LEU A 69 19.68 -1.69 3.36
C LEU A 69 21.04 -1.01 3.44
N PRO A 70 21.56 -0.74 4.65
CA PRO A 70 22.90 -0.20 4.79
C PRO A 70 23.94 -1.27 4.45
N HIS A 71 24.92 -0.91 3.63
CA HIS A 71 26.04 -1.75 3.24
C HIS A 71 27.28 -1.48 4.12
N PRO A 72 28.21 -2.45 4.22
CA PRO A 72 29.43 -2.28 5.02
C PRO A 72 30.35 -1.15 4.53
N ASP A 73 30.23 -0.72 3.27
CA ASP A 73 30.98 0.38 2.66
C ASP A 73 30.40 1.77 3.00
N GLY A 74 29.33 1.83 3.79
CA GLY A 74 28.65 3.07 4.18
C GLY A 74 27.60 3.54 3.17
N THR A 75 27.38 2.82 2.07
CA THR A 75 26.28 3.11 1.14
C THR A 75 24.95 2.55 1.64
N VAL A 76 23.84 3.08 1.14
CA VAL A 76 22.49 2.59 1.46
C VAL A 76 21.79 2.20 0.17
N GLU A 77 21.49 0.91 0.04
CA GLU A 77 20.65 0.41 -1.03
C GLU A 77 19.18 0.66 -0.68
N LYS A 78 18.47 1.31 -1.59
CA LYS A 78 17.03 1.54 -1.47
C LYS A 78 16.32 0.56 -2.38
N ARG A 79 15.51 -0.32 -1.79
CA ARG A 79 14.80 -1.36 -2.53
C ARG A 79 13.29 -1.15 -2.42
N ILE A 80 12.64 -1.20 -3.58
CA ILE A 80 11.20 -1.09 -3.73
C ILE A 80 10.66 -2.48 -4.08
N TYR A 81 9.54 -2.85 -3.46
CA TYR A 81 8.78 -4.04 -3.77
C TYR A 81 7.42 -3.61 -4.31
N GLN A 82 7.03 -4.10 -5.48
CA GLN A 82 5.75 -3.82 -6.11
C GLN A 82 5.08 -5.15 -6.49
N PHE A 83 3.82 -5.33 -6.09
CA PHE A 83 3.05 -6.53 -6.36
C PHE A 83 2.00 -6.27 -7.44
N HIS A 84 2.28 -6.68 -8.67
CA HIS A 84 1.38 -6.45 -9.81
C HIS A 84 0.24 -7.49 -9.88
N GLY A 85 -0.69 -7.41 -8.93
CA GLY A 85 -1.91 -8.23 -8.94
C GLY A 85 -2.84 -7.83 -10.09
N CYS A 86 -3.26 -8.80 -10.93
CA CYS A 86 -4.01 -8.53 -12.16
C CYS A 86 -5.28 -7.70 -11.96
N PHE A 87 -6.01 -7.92 -10.87
CA PHE A 87 -7.26 -7.20 -10.58
C PHE A 87 -7.03 -5.76 -10.11
N LEU A 88 -6.10 -5.54 -9.17
CA LEU A 88 -5.83 -4.20 -8.63
C LEU A 88 -5.01 -3.32 -9.56
N HIS A 89 -4.08 -3.92 -10.31
CA HIS A 89 -3.24 -3.23 -11.30
C HIS A 89 -3.80 -3.32 -12.72
N GLN A 90 -4.98 -3.92 -12.91
CA GLN A 90 -5.66 -4.04 -14.21
C GLN A 90 -4.70 -4.50 -15.31
N CYS A 91 -4.10 -5.67 -15.09
CA CYS A 91 -3.05 -6.18 -15.96
C CYS A 91 -3.50 -6.15 -17.43
N PRO A 92 -2.74 -5.53 -18.36
CA PRO A 92 -3.16 -5.35 -19.75
C PRO A 92 -3.50 -6.65 -20.48
N THR A 93 -2.94 -7.78 -20.04
CA THR A 93 -3.21 -9.10 -20.63
C THR A 93 -4.59 -9.65 -20.29
N HIS A 94 -5.09 -9.39 -19.08
CA HIS A 94 -6.39 -9.89 -18.61
C HIS A 94 -7.48 -8.81 -18.60
N PHE A 95 -7.07 -7.54 -18.56
CA PHE A 95 -7.92 -6.34 -18.58
C PHE A 95 -7.35 -5.35 -19.59
N PRO A 96 -7.54 -5.60 -20.90
CA PRO A 96 -7.01 -4.73 -21.95
C PRO A 96 -7.57 -3.31 -21.83
N PRO A 97 -6.78 -2.29 -22.16
CA PRO A 97 -7.25 -0.91 -22.18
C PRO A 97 -8.36 -0.73 -23.23
N THR A 98 -9.35 0.06 -22.87
CA THR A 98 -10.46 0.50 -23.71
C THR A 98 -10.27 1.97 -24.09
N GLU A 99 -11.01 2.47 -25.08
CA GLU A 99 -10.90 3.86 -25.55
C GLU A 99 -11.21 4.90 -24.47
N ASP A 100 -11.94 4.51 -23.42
CA ASP A 100 -12.31 5.35 -22.28
C ASP A 100 -11.24 5.41 -21.17
N ASP A 101 -10.14 4.66 -21.30
CA ASP A 101 -9.11 4.57 -20.27
C ASP A 101 -8.12 5.74 -20.33
N ASN A 102 -8.22 6.62 -19.34
CA ASN A 102 -7.37 7.82 -19.23
C ASN A 102 -5.97 7.54 -18.66
N ASP A 103 -5.66 6.30 -18.27
CA ASP A 103 -4.41 5.96 -17.56
C ASP A 103 -3.55 5.03 -18.41
N ASN A 104 -2.27 5.36 -18.59
CA ASN A 104 -1.34 4.53 -19.35
C ASN A 104 -0.95 3.29 -18.52
N ARG A 105 -1.69 2.20 -18.70
CA ARG A 105 -1.54 0.97 -17.91
C ARG A 105 -0.18 0.26 -18.10
N TYR A 106 0.57 0.57 -19.16
CA TYR A 106 1.89 0.00 -19.42
C TYR A 106 3.02 0.73 -18.68
N GLU A 107 2.87 2.03 -18.39
CA GLU A 107 3.84 2.79 -17.58
C GLU A 107 3.77 2.47 -16.09
N ASN A 108 2.71 1.76 -15.66
CA ASN A 108 2.48 1.39 -14.26
C ASN A 108 2.92 -0.05 -13.94
N THR A 109 3.56 -0.74 -14.90
CA THR A 109 3.99 -2.15 -14.77
C THR A 109 5.50 -2.39 -14.86
N ASP A 110 6.29 -1.35 -15.10
CA ASP A 110 7.76 -1.43 -15.22
C ASP A 110 8.50 -0.66 -14.10
#